data_AF-A0AAJ1CXQ0-F1
#
_entry.id   AF-A0AAJ1CXQ0-F1
#
_cell.length_a   1.000
_cell.length_b   1.000
_cell.length_c   1.000
_cell.angle_alpha   90.00
_cell.angle_beta   90.00
_cell.angle_gamma   90.00
#
_symmetry.space_group_name_H-M   'P 1'
#
loop_
_entity.id
_entity.type
_entity.pdbx_description
1 polymer ?
#
loop_
_entity_poly.entity_id
_entity_poly.type
_entity_poly.pdbx_seq_one_letter_code
_entity_poly.pdbx_strand_id
1 'polypeptide(L)' 'MYGTALLPRRDVLPGTLIRHNGKSWLASANVDKGLYARSVFESVRITSEKIEVVLNKRGQPQVN' A
#
# COMPACT_ATOMS: atom_id res chain seq x y z
N MET A 1 2.92 -8.83 13.85
CA MET A 1 3.00 -8.09 12.57
C MET A 1 4.27 -8.55 11.86
N TYR A 2 4.20 -9.04 10.62
CA TYR A 2 5.33 -9.69 9.94
C TYR A 2 6.30 -8.69 9.26
N GLY A 3 6.32 -7.45 9.75
CA GLY A 3 7.14 -6.36 9.22
C GLY A 3 6.50 -5.62 8.04
N THR A 4 7.29 -4.71 7.48
CA THR A 4 6.99 -3.95 6.27
C THR A 4 8.17 -3.99 5.31
N ALA A 5 7.92 -3.74 4.03
CA ALA A 5 8.95 -3.59 3.01
C ALA A 5 8.66 -2.37 2.13
N LEU A 6 9.71 -1.76 1.59
CA LEU A 6 9.56 -0.72 0.56
C LEU A 6 9.57 -1.37 -0.82
N LEU A 7 8.48 -1.19 -1.57
CA LEU A 7 8.36 -1.62 -2.95
C LEU A 7 8.25 -0.42 -3.90
N PRO A 8 8.74 -0.53 -5.14
CA PRO A 8 8.39 0.42 -6.19
C PRO A 8 6.87 0.51 -6.34
N ARG A 9 6.34 1.72 -6.52
CA ARG A 9 4.89 1.96 -6.66
C ARG A 9 4.27 1.07 -7.72
N ARG A 10 4.94 0.89 -8.86
CA ARG A 10 4.50 0.04 -9.97
C ARG A 10 4.24 -1.43 -9.59
N ASP A 11 4.86 -1.92 -8.52
CA ASP A 11 4.74 -3.31 -8.08
C ASP A 11 3.64 -3.49 -7.02
N VAL A 12 2.98 -2.40 -6.61
CA VAL A 12 1.88 -2.42 -5.64
C VAL A 12 0.56 -2.68 -6.36
N LEU A 13 -0.09 -3.79 -6.00
CA LEU A 13 -1.39 -4.18 -6.56
C LEU A 13 -2.54 -3.58 -5.73
N PRO A 14 -3.68 -3.26 -6.35
CA PRO A 14 -4.93 -3.05 -5.61
C PRO A 14 -5.22 -4.20 -4.64
N GLY A 15 -5.76 -3.90 -3.47
CA GLY A 15 -5.94 -4.84 -2.35
C GLY A 15 -4.72 -4.98 -1.44
N THR A 16 -3.56 -4.44 -1.81
CA THR A 16 -2.36 -4.47 -0.95
C THR A 16 -2.55 -3.58 0.28
N LEU A 17 -2.22 -4.10 1.47
CA LEU A 17 -2.16 -3.32 2.70
C LEU A 17 -0.84 -2.54 2.76
N ILE A 18 -0.92 -1.22 2.89
CA ILE A 18 0.23 -0.31 2.89
C ILE A 18 0.30 0.51 4.17
N ARG A 19 1.48 1.05 4.49
CA ARG A 19 1.68 2.08 5.51
C ARG A 19 1.93 3.42 4.85
N HIS A 20 1.20 4.44 5.29
CA HIS A 20 1.37 5.81 4.83
C HIS A 20 1.03 6.78 5.96
N ASN A 21 1.95 7.71 6.25
CA ASN A 21 1.85 8.70 7.34
C ASN A 21 1.48 8.06 8.70
N GLY A 22 2.14 6.96 9.04
CA GLY A 22 1.94 6.25 10.31
C GLY A 22 0.63 5.44 10.42
N LYS A 23 -0.23 5.47 9.39
CA LYS A 23 -1.49 4.71 9.35
C LYS A 23 -1.44 3.58 8.32
N SER A 24 -2.31 2.58 8.50
CA SER A 24 -2.51 1.50 7.52
C SER A 24 -3.63 1.84 6.55
N TRP A 25 -3.42 1.54 5.27
CA TRP A 25 -4.37 1.81 4.20
C TRP A 25 -4.49 0.60 3.28
N LEU A 26 -5.64 0.45 2.63
CA LEU A 26 -5.84 -0.52 1.57
C LEU A 26 -5.65 0.17 0.22
N ALA A 27 -4.69 -0.28 -0.58
CA ALA A 27 -4.52 0.17 -1.96
C ALA A 27 -5.82 -0.11 -2.75
N SER A 28 -6.40 0.92 -3.36
CA SER A 28 -7.65 0.79 -4.13
C SER A 28 -7.42 0.81 -5.63
N ALA A 29 -6.48 1.62 -6.11
CA ALA A 29 -6.13 1.69 -7.53
C ALA A 29 -4.69 2.20 -7.70
N ASN A 30 -3.94 1.62 -8.63
CA ASN A 30 -2.60 2.09 -8.99
C ASN A 30 -2.61 2.48 -10.46
N VAL A 31 -2.58 3.78 -10.73
CA VAL A 31 -2.67 4.36 -12.08
C VAL A 31 -1.55 5.37 -12.29
N ASP A 32 -1.36 5.85 -13.51
CA ASP A 32 -0.28 6.80 -13.83
C ASP A 32 -0.25 8.02 -12.91
N LYS A 33 -1.43 8.53 -12.54
CA LYS A 33 -1.61 9.72 -11.68
C LYS A 33 -1.26 9.48 -10.19
N GLY A 34 -1.06 8.24 -9.77
CA GLY A 34 -0.69 7.88 -8.39
C GLY A 34 -1.35 6.60 -7.88
N LEU A 35 -0.97 6.22 -6.66
CA LEU A 35 -1.60 5.14 -5.91
C LEU A 35 -2.72 5.71 -5.04
N TYR A 36 -3.94 5.32 -5.33
CA TYR A 36 -5.09 5.61 -4.48
C TYR A 36 -5.16 4.55 -3.38
N ALA A 37 -5.38 5.01 -2.16
CA ALA A 37 -5.55 4.14 -1.00
C ALA A 37 -6.73 4.63 -0.16
N ARG A 38 -7.39 3.69 0.53
CA ARG A 38 -8.55 3.98 1.37
C ARG A 38 -8.41 3.37 2.74
N SER A 39 -8.97 4.04 3.73
CA SER A 39 -9.31 3.49 5.01
C SER A 39 -10.84 3.33 5.08
N VAL A 40 -11.37 3.01 6.27
CA VAL A 40 -12.81 2.97 6.51
C VAL A 40 -13.45 4.36 6.38
N PHE A 41 -12.70 5.43 6.64
CA PHE A 41 -13.24 6.79 6.77
C PHE A 41 -12.74 7.78 5.71
N GLU A 42 -11.60 7.49 5.07
CA GLU A 42 -10.91 8.44 4.20
C GLU A 42 -10.30 7.75 2.98
N SER A 43 -10.02 8.56 1.95
CA SER A 43 -9.23 8.15 0.78
C SER A 43 -8.12 9.16 0.53
N VAL A 44 -6.99 8.65 0.05
CA VAL A 44 -5.78 9.44 -0.20
C VAL A 44 -5.17 9.05 -1.54
N ARG A 45 -4.51 10.03 -2.18
CA ARG A 45 -3.66 9.81 -3.35
C ARG A 45 -2.20 9.95 -2.93
N ILE A 46 -1.42 8.90 -3.17
CA ILE A 46 0.00 8.81 -2.86
C ILE A 46 0.78 8.87 -4.18
N THR A 47 1.69 9.84 -4.30
CA THR A 47 2.53 10.05 -5.49
C THR A 47 4.00 9.65 -5.26
N SER A 48 4.32 9.06 -4.11
CA SER A 48 5.66 8.54 -3.85
C SER A 48 5.98 7.32 -4.71
N GLU A 49 7.20 7.28 -5.25
CA GLU A 49 7.68 6.17 -6.09
C GLU A 49 8.02 4.90 -5.31
N LYS A 50 8.19 5.01 -3.99
CA LYS A 50 8.34 3.87 -3.08
C LYS A 50 7.21 3.86 -2.07
N ILE A 51 6.63 2.68 -1.89
CA ILE A 51 5.47 2.46 -1.02
C ILE A 51 5.86 1.44 0.04
N GLU A 52 5.57 1.77 1.30
CA GLU A 52 5.73 0.83 2.41
C GLU A 52 4.55 -0.14 2.40
N VAL A 53 4.79 -1.41 2.10
CA VAL A 53 3.79 -2.48 2.11
C VAL A 53 3.89 -3.32 3.37
N VAL A 54 2.74 -3.76 3.89
CA VAL A 54 2.68 -4.70 5.02
C VAL A 54 2.93 -6.11 4.50
N LEU A 55 3.74 -6.88 5.20
CA LEU A 55 4.05 -8.27 4.81
C LEU A 55 3.16 -9.28 5.52
N ASN A 56 2.91 -10.40 4.85
CA ASN A 56 2.23 -11.58 5.38
C ASN A 56 3.24 -12.56 6.01
N LYS A 57 2.75 -13.72 6.50
CA LYS A 57 3.61 -14.74 7.15
C LYS A 57 4.72 -15.32 6.25
N ARG A 58 4.60 -15.15 4.93
CA ARG A 58 5.54 -15.64 3.92
C ARG A 58 6.52 -14.57 3.45
N GLY A 59 6.52 -13.38 4.06
CA GLY A 59 7.35 -12.25 3.62
C GLY A 59 6.89 -11.62 2.30
N GLN A 60 5.67 -11.91 1.85
CA GLN A 60 5.08 -11.32 0.64
C GLN A 60 4.13 -10.18 1.02
N PRO A 61 3.83 -9.24 0.10
CA PRO A 61 2.81 -8.22 0.34
C PRO A 61 1.49 -8.85 0.80
N GLN A 62 0.93 -8.30 1.87
CA GLN A 62 -0.39 -8.67 2.36
C GLN A 62 -1.44 -8.06 1.43
N VAL A 63 -2.10 -8.91 0.65
CA VAL A 63 -3.21 -8.54 -0.24
C VAL A 63 -4.49 -9.09 0.36
N ASN A 64 -5.53 -8.26 0.44
CA ASN A 64 -6.87 -8.61 0.95
C ASN A 64 -7.92 -8.58 -0.16
#